data_AF-A0A9N9TD81-F1
#
_entry.id   AF-A0A9N9TD81-F1
#
_cell.length_a   1.000
_cell.length_b   1.000
_cell.length_c   1.000
_cell.angle_alpha   90.00
_cell.angle_beta   90.00
_cell.angle_gamma   90.00
#
_symmetry.space_group_name_H-M   'P 1'
#
loop_
_entity.id
_entity.type
_entity.pdbx_description
1 polymer ?
#
loop_
_entity_poly.entity_id
_entity_poly.type
_entity_poly.pdbx_seq_one_letter_code
_entity_poly.pdbx_strand_id
1 'polypeptide(L)'
;MPNSRQRQQQRNRVCRRPDKSMLNNNLIDSFHTEFTRDSGRNDSDNFVITWKFQTLDQNSDHILDRFEYRDLRKVVRKDVKPRKCARHFPRSCDINKDGKISLQEWDNCLTRGVRMDLDVLSSALGSVSSFDEDSSEVAEDPTDCLSDRKTALAEGYQLYVPECTPDGRYQKIQCYKSAGYCWCVNEDTGKNIPGTSIKNGTPNCDHLKTNTRVMKGCPDDKKFIFLKELLAFLYTKMSEITNGTNTSFNNLAWIASKEEQVATWSFVIFDKNKSKMLERNEWKAFKDMVGGVKGLRKCGKKLPRYCDINKDRQISMTEWLECLSLKQGASSSSIPGFHASPRAGKTNPLSMLKDD
;
A
#
# COMPACT_ATOMS: atom_id res chain seq x y z
N MET A 1 23.20 -33.08 -20.03
CA MET A 1 22.13 -32.26 -20.62
C MET A 1 20.82 -33.04 -20.55
N PRO A 2 19.84 -32.70 -19.68
CA PRO A 2 18.63 -33.51 -19.54
C PRO A 2 17.70 -33.34 -20.75
N ASN A 3 17.16 -34.47 -21.20
CA ASN A 3 16.46 -34.67 -22.48
C ASN A 3 15.08 -33.96 -22.52
N SER A 4 14.63 -33.53 -23.71
CA SER A 4 13.41 -32.73 -23.94
C SER A 4 12.12 -33.36 -23.38
N ARG A 5 12.05 -34.69 -23.29
CA ARG A 5 10.96 -35.43 -22.62
C ARG A 5 10.91 -35.22 -21.10
N GLN A 6 12.05 -35.02 -20.43
CA GLN A 6 12.09 -34.70 -18.99
C GLN A 6 11.62 -33.26 -18.72
N ARG A 7 11.91 -32.31 -19.62
CA ARG A 7 11.38 -30.92 -19.55
C ARG A 7 9.86 -30.86 -19.73
N GLN A 8 9.29 -31.71 -20.60
CA GLN A 8 7.83 -31.83 -20.76
C GLN A 8 7.15 -32.49 -19.55
N GLN A 9 7.78 -33.48 -18.91
CA GLN A 9 7.27 -34.07 -17.67
C GLN A 9 7.35 -33.10 -16.47
N GLN A 10 8.32 -32.19 -16.42
CA GLN A 10 8.39 -31.12 -15.41
C GLN A 10 7.33 -30.03 -15.63
N ARG A 11 7.05 -29.64 -16.88
CA ARG A 11 6.01 -28.66 -17.23
C ARG A 11 4.60 -29.05 -16.78
N ASN A 12 4.34 -30.36 -16.62
CA ASN A 12 3.04 -30.92 -16.21
C ASN A 12 2.81 -31.05 -14.69
N ARG A 13 3.79 -30.67 -13.85
CA ARG A 13 3.77 -30.82 -12.38
C ARG A 13 3.44 -29.54 -11.60
N VAL A 14 3.43 -28.39 -12.28
CA VAL A 14 3.28 -27.05 -11.67
C VAL A 14 1.82 -26.60 -11.79
N CYS A 15 1.18 -26.26 -10.67
CA CYS A 15 -0.16 -25.67 -10.65
C CYS A 15 -0.05 -24.19 -11.07
N ARG A 16 -0.61 -23.83 -12.23
CA ARG A 16 -0.52 -22.46 -12.78
C ARG A 16 -1.70 -21.60 -12.34
N ARG A 17 -1.60 -20.28 -12.52
CA ARG A 17 -2.67 -19.31 -12.21
C ARG A 17 -4.07 -19.70 -12.72
N PRO A 18 -4.27 -20.13 -13.99
CA PRO A 18 -5.59 -20.54 -14.48
C PRO A 18 -6.12 -21.82 -13.79
N ASP A 19 -5.23 -22.78 -13.49
CA ASP A 19 -5.61 -24.01 -12.79
C ASP A 19 -6.08 -23.73 -11.35
N LYS A 20 -5.56 -22.66 -10.72
CA LYS A 20 -5.99 -22.19 -9.39
C LYS A 20 -7.38 -21.56 -9.44
N SER A 21 -7.64 -20.68 -10.41
CA SER A 21 -8.96 -20.07 -10.58
C SER A 21 -10.04 -21.13 -10.84
N MET A 22 -9.74 -22.12 -11.69
CA MET A 22 -10.66 -23.23 -11.95
C MET A 22 -10.91 -24.10 -10.70
N LEU A 23 -9.88 -24.32 -9.87
CA LEU A 23 -10.04 -25.00 -8.59
C LEU A 23 -10.98 -24.23 -7.65
N ASN A 24 -10.77 -22.92 -7.53
CA ASN A 24 -11.53 -22.08 -6.62
C ASN A 24 -13.00 -22.01 -7.06
N ASN A 25 -13.29 -21.86 -8.35
CA ASN A 25 -14.65 -21.88 -8.89
C ASN A 25 -15.38 -23.20 -8.58
N ASN A 26 -14.74 -24.34 -8.82
CA ASN A 26 -15.30 -25.65 -8.53
C ASN A 26 -15.48 -25.90 -7.02
N LEU A 27 -14.62 -25.29 -6.20
CA LEU A 27 -14.75 -25.39 -4.75
C LEU A 27 -15.97 -24.62 -4.24
N ILE A 28 -16.23 -23.44 -4.81
CA ILE A 28 -17.40 -22.62 -4.48
C ILE A 28 -18.68 -23.34 -4.94
N ASP A 29 -18.68 -24.03 -6.08
CA ASP A 29 -19.82 -24.89 -6.50
C ASP A 29 -20.09 -26.00 -5.49
N SER A 30 -19.03 -26.60 -4.96
CA SER A 30 -19.14 -27.61 -3.90
C SER A 30 -19.75 -27.02 -2.63
N PHE A 31 -19.42 -25.77 -2.28
CA PHE A 31 -19.99 -25.10 -1.11
C PHE A 31 -21.45 -24.74 -1.30
N HIS A 32 -21.84 -24.28 -2.49
CA HIS A 32 -23.25 -24.08 -2.85
C HIS A 32 -24.05 -25.36 -2.74
N THR A 33 -23.52 -26.46 -3.27
CA THR A 33 -24.18 -27.77 -3.20
C THR A 33 -24.42 -28.20 -1.75
N GLU A 34 -23.44 -27.95 -0.87
CA GLU A 34 -23.55 -28.25 0.56
C GLU A 34 -24.56 -27.33 1.27
N PHE A 35 -24.49 -26.02 0.99
CA PHE A 35 -25.38 -25.02 1.56
C PHE A 35 -26.84 -25.24 1.17
N THR A 36 -27.12 -25.47 -0.12
CA THR A 36 -28.47 -25.76 -0.61
C THR A 36 -29.03 -27.04 0.02
N ARG A 37 -28.18 -28.04 0.30
CA ARG A 37 -28.59 -29.28 0.99
C ARG A 37 -28.98 -29.04 2.45
N ASP A 38 -28.32 -28.11 3.12
CA ASP A 38 -28.53 -27.81 4.55
C ASP A 38 -29.68 -26.80 4.77
N SER A 39 -29.75 -25.77 3.93
CA SER A 39 -30.69 -24.65 4.08
C SER A 39 -31.93 -24.73 3.18
N GLY A 40 -31.94 -25.60 2.17
CA GLY A 40 -33.05 -25.74 1.21
C GLY A 40 -33.26 -24.53 0.28
N ARG A 41 -32.33 -23.57 0.28
CA ARG A 41 -32.35 -22.34 -0.54
C ARG A 41 -30.99 -22.06 -1.14
N ASN A 42 -30.97 -21.28 -2.23
CA ASN A 42 -29.73 -20.76 -2.82
C ASN A 42 -29.44 -19.36 -2.28
N ASP A 43 -28.16 -18.97 -2.26
CA ASP A 43 -27.71 -17.65 -1.82
C ASP A 43 -26.52 -17.18 -2.69
N SER A 44 -25.96 -16.01 -2.39
CA SER A 44 -24.82 -15.43 -3.11
C SER A 44 -23.50 -16.15 -2.81
N ASP A 45 -22.54 -16.08 -3.74
CA ASP A 45 -21.19 -16.65 -3.56
C ASP A 45 -20.53 -16.14 -2.27
N ASN A 46 -20.56 -14.83 -2.02
CA ASN A 46 -19.96 -14.24 -0.82
C ASN A 46 -20.59 -14.76 0.47
N PHE A 47 -21.92 -14.91 0.48
CA PHE A 47 -22.63 -15.46 1.65
C PHE A 47 -22.25 -16.92 1.90
N VAL A 48 -22.24 -17.74 0.85
CA VAL A 48 -21.91 -19.17 0.94
C VAL A 48 -20.44 -19.40 1.32
N ILE A 49 -19.52 -18.57 0.80
CA ILE A 49 -18.10 -18.60 1.16
C ILE A 49 -17.90 -18.25 2.64
N THR A 50 -18.59 -17.20 3.13
CA THR A 50 -18.54 -16.76 4.53
C THR A 50 -19.16 -17.82 5.45
N TRP A 51 -20.33 -18.35 5.09
CA TRP A 51 -20.98 -19.44 5.82
C TRP A 51 -20.07 -20.67 5.92
N LYS A 52 -19.39 -21.02 4.83
CA LYS A 52 -18.48 -22.17 4.84
C LYS A 52 -17.27 -21.97 5.75
N PHE A 53 -16.75 -20.74 5.82
CA PHE A 53 -15.69 -20.40 6.77
C PHE A 53 -16.17 -20.58 8.22
N GLN A 54 -17.32 -20.01 8.55
CA GLN A 54 -17.90 -20.07 9.91
C GLN A 54 -18.25 -21.49 10.35
N THR A 55 -18.62 -22.37 9.42
CA THR A 55 -18.86 -23.79 9.74
C THR A 55 -17.57 -24.58 10.00
N LEU A 56 -16.42 -24.08 9.55
CA LEU A 56 -15.11 -24.71 9.78
C LEU A 56 -14.41 -24.13 11.02
N ASP A 57 -14.63 -22.85 11.31
CA ASP A 57 -14.09 -22.10 12.45
C ASP A 57 -14.81 -22.50 13.74
N GLN A 58 -14.36 -23.60 14.37
CA GLN A 58 -15.05 -24.21 15.50
C GLN A 58 -14.85 -23.41 16.78
N ASN A 59 -13.71 -22.73 16.90
CA ASN A 59 -13.38 -21.91 18.07
C ASN A 59 -13.82 -20.44 17.89
N SER A 60 -14.32 -20.06 16.71
CA SER A 60 -14.78 -18.71 16.37
C SER A 60 -13.71 -17.64 16.53
N ASP A 61 -12.44 -17.99 16.30
CA ASP A 61 -11.31 -17.06 16.38
C ASP A 61 -11.05 -16.32 15.06
N HIS A 62 -11.88 -16.55 14.04
CA HIS A 62 -11.81 -15.98 12.70
C HIS A 62 -10.54 -16.37 11.91
N ILE A 63 -9.89 -17.47 12.30
CA ILE A 63 -8.67 -17.96 11.67
C ILE A 63 -8.72 -19.49 11.55
N LEU A 64 -8.79 -20.01 10.33
CA LEU A 64 -8.79 -21.46 10.13
C LEU A 64 -7.40 -22.06 10.32
N ASP A 65 -7.25 -22.87 11.36
CA ASP A 65 -6.06 -23.66 11.59
C ASP A 65 -6.07 -25.00 10.85
N ARG A 66 -4.93 -25.70 10.86
CA ARG A 66 -4.73 -26.96 10.13
C ARG A 66 -5.68 -28.08 10.56
N PHE A 67 -6.19 -28.06 11.80
CA PHE A 67 -7.13 -29.04 12.32
C PHE A 67 -8.56 -28.73 11.89
N GLU A 68 -8.95 -27.46 11.86
CA GLU A 68 -10.28 -27.00 11.47
C GLU A 68 -10.58 -27.25 10.00
N TYR A 69 -9.68 -26.86 9.09
CA TYR A 69 -9.87 -27.11 7.66
C TYR A 69 -9.44 -28.53 7.21
N ARG A 70 -9.10 -29.43 8.15
CA ARG A 70 -8.55 -30.76 7.86
C ARG A 70 -9.45 -31.59 6.96
N ASP A 71 -10.75 -31.61 7.26
CA ASP A 71 -11.71 -32.45 6.54
C ASP A 71 -12.11 -31.83 5.20
N LEU A 72 -12.22 -30.50 5.12
CA LEU A 72 -12.28 -29.77 3.86
C LEU A 72 -11.10 -30.15 2.95
N ARG A 73 -9.86 -30.14 3.45
CA ARG A 73 -8.66 -30.49 2.69
C ARG A 73 -8.72 -31.92 2.10
N LYS A 74 -9.41 -32.85 2.76
CA LYS A 74 -9.61 -34.22 2.22
C LYS A 74 -10.59 -34.19 1.04
N VAL A 75 -11.71 -33.50 1.19
CA VAL A 75 -12.73 -33.33 0.14
C VAL A 75 -12.16 -32.63 -1.08
N VAL A 76 -11.47 -31.48 -0.91
CA VAL A 76 -10.87 -30.73 -2.02
C VAL A 76 -9.90 -31.60 -2.83
N ARG A 77 -9.13 -32.48 -2.19
CA ARG A 77 -8.18 -33.37 -2.87
C ARG A 77 -8.83 -34.50 -3.64
N LYS A 78 -9.96 -35.00 -3.15
CA LYS A 78 -10.64 -36.18 -3.69
C LYS A 78 -11.60 -35.78 -4.81
N ASP A 79 -12.38 -34.74 -4.56
CA ASP A 79 -13.63 -34.48 -5.26
C ASP A 79 -13.59 -33.19 -6.12
N VAL A 80 -12.67 -32.26 -5.85
CA VAL A 80 -12.55 -30.99 -6.60
C VAL A 80 -11.41 -31.05 -7.62
N LYS A 81 -11.72 -30.73 -8.88
CA LYS A 81 -10.74 -30.68 -9.99
C LYS A 81 -10.23 -29.24 -10.19
N PRO A 82 -8.97 -29.03 -10.64
CA PRO A 82 -7.94 -30.02 -10.95
C PRO A 82 -7.19 -30.54 -9.71
N ARG A 83 -7.10 -31.87 -9.57
CA ARG A 83 -6.42 -32.55 -8.43
C ARG A 83 -4.98 -32.09 -8.18
N LYS A 84 -4.29 -31.61 -9.22
CA LYS A 84 -2.91 -31.11 -9.15
C LYS A 84 -2.77 -29.84 -8.31
N CYS A 85 -3.81 -29.02 -8.26
CA CYS A 85 -3.88 -27.76 -7.50
C CYS A 85 -4.51 -27.96 -6.11
N ALA A 86 -5.46 -28.89 -5.99
CA ALA A 86 -6.11 -29.23 -4.74
C ALA A 86 -5.13 -29.55 -3.58
N ARG A 87 -3.96 -30.13 -3.88
CA ARG A 87 -2.94 -30.45 -2.86
C ARG A 87 -2.29 -29.22 -2.20
N HIS A 88 -2.30 -28.08 -2.89
CA HIS A 88 -1.70 -26.82 -2.45
C HIS A 88 -2.74 -25.78 -2.03
N PHE A 89 -4.04 -26.09 -2.10
CA PHE A 89 -5.13 -25.15 -1.89
C PHE A 89 -5.00 -24.31 -0.60
N PRO A 90 -4.79 -24.89 0.60
CA PRO A 90 -4.65 -24.08 1.82
C PRO A 90 -3.46 -23.11 1.73
N ARG A 91 -2.34 -23.58 1.18
CA ARG A 91 -1.11 -22.79 0.99
C ARG A 91 -1.21 -21.76 -0.14
N SER A 92 -2.20 -21.88 -1.02
CA SER A 92 -2.44 -20.88 -2.05
C SER A 92 -3.37 -19.76 -1.59
N CYS A 93 -4.12 -19.99 -0.52
CA CYS A 93 -4.92 -18.98 0.15
C CYS A 93 -4.16 -18.30 1.30
N ASP A 94 -3.18 -18.98 1.91
CA ASP A 94 -2.25 -18.43 2.91
C ASP A 94 -1.24 -17.45 2.24
N ILE A 95 -1.60 -16.15 2.22
CA ILE A 95 -0.86 -15.09 1.52
C ILE A 95 0.36 -14.70 2.35
N ASN A 96 0.17 -14.56 3.66
CA ASN A 96 1.21 -14.15 4.60
C ASN A 96 2.17 -15.31 4.98
N LYS A 97 1.86 -16.55 4.59
CA LYS A 97 2.63 -17.79 4.79
C LYS A 97 2.80 -18.15 6.26
N ASP A 98 1.83 -17.84 7.10
CA ASP A 98 1.84 -18.16 8.53
C ASP A 98 1.32 -19.58 8.84
N GLY A 99 0.82 -20.30 7.82
CA GLY A 99 0.31 -21.66 7.93
C GLY A 99 -1.14 -21.76 8.43
N LYS A 100 -1.79 -20.62 8.68
CA LYS A 100 -3.21 -20.47 8.98
C LYS A 100 -3.91 -19.75 7.82
N ILE A 101 -5.24 -19.65 7.87
CA ILE A 101 -6.01 -18.93 6.85
C ILE A 101 -6.99 -18.00 7.56
N SER A 102 -6.73 -16.70 7.51
CA SER A 102 -7.66 -15.70 8.01
C SER A 102 -8.91 -15.56 7.13
N LEU A 103 -9.99 -15.01 7.67
CA LEU A 103 -11.21 -14.71 6.91
C LEU A 103 -10.93 -13.87 5.64
N GLN A 104 -10.04 -12.87 5.74
CA GLN A 104 -9.67 -12.02 4.61
C GLN A 104 -8.89 -12.76 3.52
N GLU A 105 -7.98 -13.66 3.92
CA GLU A 105 -7.25 -14.53 2.99
C GLU A 105 -8.17 -15.53 2.29
N TRP A 106 -9.12 -16.08 3.04
CA TRP A 106 -10.15 -16.97 2.53
C TRP A 106 -11.02 -16.29 1.45
N ASP A 107 -11.56 -15.11 1.74
CA ASP A 107 -12.42 -14.37 0.81
C ASP A 107 -11.66 -13.93 -0.44
N ASN A 108 -10.45 -13.40 -0.27
CA ASN A 108 -9.61 -13.00 -1.40
C ASN A 108 -9.20 -14.20 -2.27
N CYS A 109 -9.06 -15.39 -1.67
CA CYS A 109 -8.74 -16.61 -2.39
C CYS A 109 -9.94 -17.15 -3.18
N LEU A 110 -11.14 -17.11 -2.58
CA LEU A 110 -12.34 -17.77 -3.11
C LEU A 110 -13.34 -16.84 -3.77
N THR A 111 -13.04 -15.57 -3.96
CA THR A 111 -13.91 -14.73 -4.79
C THR A 111 -13.88 -15.24 -6.23
N ARG A 112 -15.05 -15.61 -6.78
CA ARG A 112 -15.24 -15.93 -8.21
C ARG A 112 -15.08 -14.71 -9.09
N GLY A 113 -13.90 -14.09 -9.08
CA GLY A 113 -13.57 -13.03 -10.01
C GLY A 113 -14.65 -11.94 -10.18
N VAL A 114 -15.47 -11.64 -9.16
CA VAL A 114 -16.24 -10.38 -9.11
C VAL A 114 -15.25 -9.30 -8.67
N ARG A 115 -14.24 -9.10 -9.53
CA ARG A 115 -13.69 -7.78 -9.75
C ARG A 115 -14.88 -6.95 -10.20
N MET A 116 -15.24 -5.93 -9.43
CA MET A 116 -16.06 -4.77 -9.83
C MET A 116 -16.37 -4.78 -11.33
N ASP A 117 -17.62 -4.99 -11.73
CA ASP A 117 -18.06 -5.16 -13.13
C ASP A 117 -17.31 -4.22 -14.10
N LEU A 118 -16.20 -4.73 -14.62
CA LEU A 118 -15.29 -4.12 -15.58
C LEU A 118 -15.49 -4.78 -16.96
N ASP A 119 -16.58 -5.52 -17.15
CA ASP A 119 -16.94 -6.16 -18.41
C ASP A 119 -18.02 -5.39 -19.20
N VAL A 120 -18.77 -4.49 -18.54
CA VAL A 120 -19.69 -3.56 -19.23
C VAL A 120 -18.91 -2.47 -19.99
N LEU A 121 -17.72 -2.08 -19.51
CA LEU A 121 -16.92 -1.02 -20.13
C LEU A 121 -16.05 -1.50 -21.31
N SER A 122 -15.67 -2.79 -21.31
CA SER A 122 -14.88 -3.38 -22.41
C SER A 122 -15.72 -3.65 -23.66
N SER A 123 -17.03 -3.90 -23.50
CA SER A 123 -17.95 -4.07 -24.63
C SER A 123 -18.22 -2.76 -25.41
N ALA A 124 -17.82 -1.61 -24.86
CA ALA A 124 -18.03 -0.29 -25.46
C ALA A 124 -16.86 0.22 -26.32
N LEU A 125 -15.66 -0.36 -26.23
CA LEU A 125 -14.48 0.09 -26.98
C LEU A 125 -13.75 -1.11 -27.57
N GLY A 126 -14.08 -1.41 -28.84
CA GLY A 126 -13.63 -2.58 -29.56
C GLY A 126 -12.11 -2.81 -29.58
N SER A 127 -11.76 -4.09 -29.53
CA SER A 127 -10.57 -4.78 -30.04
C SER A 127 -9.31 -3.95 -30.34
N VAL A 128 -8.21 -4.21 -29.61
CA VAL A 128 -6.97 -4.81 -30.16
C VAL A 128 -6.21 -5.54 -29.04
N SER A 129 -5.64 -6.66 -29.45
CA SER A 129 -4.93 -7.73 -28.74
C SER A 129 -3.54 -7.40 -28.19
N SER A 130 -3.16 -8.19 -27.16
CA SER A 130 -1.85 -8.76 -26.84
C SER A 130 -0.57 -8.06 -27.31
N PHE A 131 0.32 -7.73 -26.39
CA PHE A 131 1.76 -7.89 -26.61
C PHE A 131 2.46 -8.47 -25.38
N ASP A 132 3.32 -9.44 -25.67
CA ASP A 132 4.08 -10.30 -24.77
C ASP A 132 5.16 -9.57 -23.97
N GLU A 133 5.53 -10.27 -22.89
CA GLU A 133 6.70 -10.12 -22.01
C GLU A 133 8.02 -10.15 -22.81
N ASP A 134 8.96 -9.21 -22.57
CA ASP A 134 10.38 -9.49 -22.24
C ASP A 134 11.26 -8.22 -22.16
N SER A 135 12.30 -8.32 -21.32
CA SER A 135 13.55 -7.53 -21.22
C SER A 135 13.61 -6.22 -20.42
N SER A 136 14.25 -6.39 -19.25
CA SER A 136 15.31 -5.57 -18.66
C SER A 136 15.04 -4.08 -18.44
N GLU A 137 14.64 -3.75 -17.22
CA GLU A 137 15.29 -2.74 -16.38
C GLU A 137 14.79 -2.94 -14.94
N VAL A 138 15.71 -3.18 -14.00
CA VAL A 138 15.41 -3.27 -12.58
C VAL A 138 15.04 -1.85 -12.11
N ALA A 139 13.76 -1.52 -12.21
CA ALA A 139 13.16 -0.53 -11.34
C ALA A 139 13.00 -1.21 -9.99
N GLU A 140 13.85 -0.85 -9.03
CA GLU A 140 13.71 -1.30 -7.65
C GLU A 140 12.34 -0.86 -7.14
N ASP A 141 11.43 -1.83 -7.01
CA ASP A 141 10.18 -1.66 -6.27
C ASP A 141 10.55 -1.19 -4.85
N PRO A 142 9.95 -0.12 -4.31
CA PRO A 142 10.27 0.39 -2.98
C PRO A 142 10.06 -0.74 -1.94
N THR A 143 11.15 -1.28 -1.43
CA THR A 143 11.10 -2.42 -0.50
C THR A 143 10.79 -1.89 0.90
N ASP A 144 9.77 -2.44 1.53
CA ASP A 144 9.28 -2.02 2.86
C ASP A 144 10.18 -2.53 3.99
N CYS A 145 10.16 -1.84 5.14
CA CYS A 145 11.09 -2.10 6.24
C CYS A 145 11.01 -3.55 6.75
N LEU A 146 9.81 -4.15 6.77
CA LEU A 146 9.62 -5.51 7.23
C LEU A 146 10.29 -6.54 6.31
N SER A 147 10.26 -6.31 4.99
CA SER A 147 10.98 -7.14 4.03
C SER A 147 12.49 -6.99 4.21
N ASP A 148 13.01 -5.77 4.33
CA ASP A 148 14.44 -5.51 4.55
C ASP A 148 14.93 -6.10 5.87
N ARG A 149 14.14 -6.01 6.94
CA ARG A 149 14.43 -6.61 8.24
C ARG A 149 14.50 -8.13 8.16
N LYS A 150 13.56 -8.75 7.45
CA LYS A 150 13.52 -10.21 7.28
C LYS A 150 14.71 -10.71 6.45
N THR A 151 15.06 -9.99 5.39
CA THR A 151 16.25 -10.27 4.57
C THR A 151 17.52 -10.11 5.39
N ALA A 152 17.64 -9.03 6.17
CA ALA A 152 18.79 -8.79 7.04
C ALA A 152 18.99 -9.93 8.07
N LEU A 153 17.89 -10.44 8.64
CA LEU A 153 17.89 -11.56 9.57
C LEU A 153 18.18 -12.91 8.90
N ALA A 154 17.72 -13.12 7.67
CA ALA A 154 17.92 -14.36 6.92
C ALA A 154 19.34 -14.49 6.35
N GLU A 155 19.94 -13.37 5.92
CA GLU A 155 21.31 -13.31 5.40
C GLU A 155 22.37 -13.21 6.51
N GLY A 156 21.94 -13.07 7.76
CA GLY A 156 22.84 -13.05 8.92
C GLY A 156 23.64 -11.76 9.05
N TYR A 157 23.16 -10.63 8.53
CA TYR A 157 23.82 -9.33 8.74
C TYR A 157 23.76 -8.94 10.22
N GLN A 158 24.81 -9.27 10.96
CA GLN A 158 24.94 -8.91 12.38
C GLN A 158 25.22 -7.41 12.59
N LEU A 159 25.61 -6.68 11.54
CA LEU A 159 25.98 -5.28 11.64
C LEU A 159 24.75 -4.35 11.63
N TYR A 160 23.75 -4.61 10.77
CA TYR A 160 22.56 -3.76 10.64
C TYR A 160 21.31 -4.58 10.36
N VAL A 161 20.33 -4.40 11.24
CA VAL A 161 18.98 -4.90 11.09
C VAL A 161 18.07 -3.69 11.24
N PRO A 162 17.32 -3.29 10.20
CA PRO A 162 16.48 -2.11 10.26
C PRO A 162 15.39 -2.28 11.31
N GLU A 163 15.17 -1.23 12.09
CA GLU A 163 14.08 -1.14 13.05
C GLU A 163 12.84 -0.61 12.35
N CYS A 164 11.71 -1.28 12.54
CA CYS A 164 10.47 -0.93 11.85
C CYS A 164 9.43 -0.48 12.85
N THR A 165 8.62 0.50 12.45
CA THR A 165 7.41 0.86 13.16
C THR A 165 6.37 -0.26 13.04
N PRO A 166 5.35 -0.28 13.92
CA PRO A 166 4.26 -1.26 13.83
C PRO A 166 3.53 -1.26 12.49
N ASP A 167 3.52 -0.12 11.78
CA ASP A 167 2.90 0.06 10.47
C ASP A 167 3.74 -0.52 9.31
N GLY A 168 4.90 -1.12 9.60
CA GLY A 168 5.80 -1.71 8.61
C GLY A 168 6.75 -0.75 7.89
N ARG A 169 6.80 0.51 8.35
CA ARG A 169 7.72 1.56 7.89
C ARG A 169 9.03 1.54 8.66
N TYR A 170 10.05 2.24 8.17
CA TYR A 170 11.30 2.43 8.91
C TYR A 170 11.08 3.31 10.13
N GLN A 171 11.60 2.89 11.29
CA GLN A 171 11.76 3.76 12.44
C GLN A 171 12.62 4.97 12.02
N LYS A 172 12.19 6.19 12.39
CA LYS A 172 12.89 7.43 12.03
C LYS A 172 14.38 7.44 12.38
N ILE A 173 14.73 6.77 13.45
CA ILE A 173 16.11 6.57 13.91
C ILE A 173 16.49 5.14 13.58
N GLN A 174 17.60 4.97 12.87
CA GLN A 174 18.22 3.68 12.61
C GLN A 174 19.61 3.65 13.24
N CYS A 175 20.02 2.49 13.75
CA CYS A 175 21.27 2.36 14.49
C CYS A 175 22.07 1.11 14.09
N TYR A 176 23.38 1.27 13.93
CA TYR A 176 24.36 0.20 13.99
C TYR A 176 24.66 -0.11 15.46
N LYS A 177 23.99 -1.12 16.04
CA LYS A 177 24.11 -1.44 17.47
C LYS A 177 25.54 -1.84 17.89
N SER A 178 26.27 -2.53 17.02
CA SER A 178 27.65 -2.95 17.27
C SER A 178 28.67 -1.80 17.22
N ALA A 179 28.44 -0.81 16.34
CA ALA A 179 29.36 0.31 16.14
C ALA A 179 28.96 1.57 16.94
N GLY A 180 27.78 1.59 17.54
CA GLY A 180 27.25 2.72 18.32
C GLY A 180 26.85 3.93 17.46
N TYR A 181 26.63 3.76 16.15
CA TYR A 181 26.24 4.84 15.25
C TYR A 181 24.74 4.85 15.02
N CYS A 182 24.10 6.02 15.10
CA CYS A 182 22.68 6.21 14.78
C CYS A 182 22.49 7.37 13.80
N TRP A 183 21.49 7.29 12.92
CA TRP A 183 21.14 8.33 11.94
C TRP A 183 19.63 8.41 11.71
N CYS A 184 19.18 9.52 11.13
CA CYS A 184 17.79 9.64 10.71
C CYS A 184 17.58 9.04 9.32
N VAL A 185 16.44 8.38 9.10
CA VAL A 185 16.02 7.85 7.79
C VAL A 185 14.64 8.37 7.41
N ASN A 186 14.33 8.30 6.12
CA ASN A 186 12.96 8.46 5.63
C ASN A 186 12.14 7.19 5.95
N GLU A 187 10.96 7.36 6.55
CA GLU A 187 10.13 6.25 7.05
C GLU A 187 9.63 5.32 5.94
N ASP A 188 9.48 5.82 4.71
CA ASP A 188 8.92 5.04 3.60
C ASP A 188 10.00 4.37 2.74
N THR A 189 11.16 5.01 2.59
CA THR A 189 12.22 4.56 1.69
C THR A 189 13.44 3.97 2.40
N GLY A 190 13.55 4.12 3.72
CA GLY A 190 14.71 3.69 4.50
C GLY A 190 16.00 4.48 4.22
N LYS A 191 15.96 5.44 3.28
CA LYS A 191 17.14 6.23 2.88
C LYS A 191 17.62 7.12 4.03
N ASN A 192 18.93 7.09 4.26
CA ASN A 192 19.55 7.93 5.27
C ASN A 192 19.44 9.43 4.93
N ILE A 193 19.38 10.26 5.97
CA ILE A 193 19.39 11.72 5.85
C ILE A 193 20.83 12.19 6.12
N PRO A 194 21.54 12.74 5.10
CA PRO A 194 22.92 13.18 5.27
C PRO A 194 23.09 14.21 6.39
N GLY A 195 24.17 14.10 7.16
CA GLY A 195 24.48 15.02 8.27
C GLY A 195 23.75 14.74 9.59
N THR A 196 22.98 13.66 9.67
CA THR A 196 22.25 13.25 10.90
C THR A 196 22.94 12.12 11.67
N SER A 197 24.05 11.59 11.16
CA SER A 197 24.78 10.49 11.78
C SER A 197 25.54 10.96 13.03
N ILE A 198 25.29 10.33 14.16
CA ILE A 198 25.96 10.58 15.45
C ILE A 198 26.55 9.29 16.00
N LYS A 199 27.73 9.38 16.62
CA LYS A 199 28.38 8.28 17.35
C LYS A 199 28.01 8.35 18.83
N ASN A 200 27.64 7.23 19.41
CA ASN A 200 27.31 7.07 20.82
C ASN A 200 26.22 8.04 21.31
N GLY A 201 25.16 8.22 20.52
CA GLY A 201 24.03 9.09 20.85
C GLY A 201 22.82 8.86 19.94
N THR A 202 21.70 9.52 20.24
CA THR A 202 20.47 9.48 19.42
C THR A 202 20.30 10.80 18.66
N PRO A 203 20.15 10.77 17.32
CA PRO A 203 19.94 11.98 16.54
C PRO A 203 18.51 12.50 16.74
N ASN A 204 18.37 13.82 16.80
CA ASN A 204 17.05 14.43 16.91
C ASN A 204 16.39 14.56 15.53
N CYS A 205 15.53 13.61 15.18
CA CYS A 205 14.83 13.58 13.90
C CYS A 205 13.54 14.41 13.86
N ASP A 206 13.10 15.00 14.98
CA ASP A 206 11.87 15.81 15.05
C ASP A 206 12.08 17.23 14.50
N HIS A 207 13.27 17.81 14.66
CA HIS A 207 13.57 19.14 14.09
C HIS A 207 13.81 19.09 12.57
N LEU A 208 13.99 17.89 12.00
CA LEU A 208 13.99 17.67 10.56
C LEU A 208 12.59 17.81 9.94
N LYS A 209 11.53 17.87 10.76
CA LYS A 209 10.13 18.15 10.33
C LYS A 209 9.92 19.57 9.83
N THR A 210 10.94 20.42 9.81
CA THR A 210 10.87 21.69 9.10
C THR A 210 11.64 21.57 7.79
N ASN A 211 11.00 20.93 6.81
CA ASN A 211 11.03 21.60 5.52
C ASN A 211 10.29 22.92 5.73
N THR A 212 11.02 23.99 6.09
CA THR A 212 10.68 25.38 5.76
C THR A 212 10.70 25.53 4.23
N ARG A 213 10.02 24.61 3.52
CA ARG A 213 9.74 24.71 2.10
C ARG A 213 8.71 25.82 2.00
N VAL A 214 9.21 27.02 1.74
CA VAL A 214 8.39 28.16 1.38
C VAL A 214 7.68 27.79 0.09
N MET A 215 6.35 27.81 0.08
CA MET A 215 5.60 27.61 -1.16
C MET A 215 5.85 28.83 -2.04
N LYS A 216 6.72 28.70 -3.05
CA LYS A 216 7.12 29.84 -3.90
C LYS A 216 5.90 30.47 -4.57
N GLY A 217 5.57 31.70 -4.16
CA GLY A 217 4.38 32.44 -4.61
C GLY A 217 3.15 32.34 -3.69
N CYS A 218 3.27 31.70 -2.52
CA CYS A 218 2.28 31.66 -1.44
C CYS A 218 3.00 31.71 -0.08
N PRO A 219 3.16 32.90 0.51
CA PRO A 219 3.75 33.11 1.83
C PRO A 219 3.09 32.26 2.94
N ASP A 220 3.82 31.95 4.02
CA ASP A 220 3.38 31.01 5.05
C ASP A 220 2.11 31.45 5.82
N ASP A 221 1.96 32.76 6.06
CA ASP A 221 0.74 33.37 6.61
C ASP A 221 -0.49 33.14 5.71
N LYS A 222 -0.29 33.21 4.39
CA LYS A 222 -1.35 32.97 3.40
C LYS A 222 -1.58 31.49 3.14
N LYS A 223 -0.57 30.65 3.33
CA LYS A 223 -0.64 29.20 3.17
C LYS A 223 -1.60 28.57 4.17
N PHE A 224 -1.52 28.96 5.45
CA PHE A 224 -2.41 28.43 6.48
C PHE A 224 -3.88 28.78 6.18
N ILE A 225 -4.15 30.04 5.83
CA ILE A 225 -5.49 30.50 5.43
C ILE A 225 -5.98 29.74 4.19
N PHE A 226 -5.13 29.61 3.18
CA PHE A 226 -5.43 28.87 1.95
C PHE A 226 -5.79 27.41 2.22
N LEU A 227 -5.01 26.69 3.03
CA LEU A 227 -5.27 25.27 3.32
C LEU A 227 -6.60 25.10 4.07
N LYS A 228 -6.91 26.00 5.00
CA LYS A 228 -8.20 26.02 5.70
C LYS A 228 -9.37 26.24 4.73
N GLU A 229 -9.27 27.23 3.85
CA GLU A 229 -10.29 27.49 2.83
C GLU A 229 -10.42 26.35 1.81
N LEU A 230 -9.31 25.70 1.45
CA LEU A 230 -9.28 24.58 0.53
C LEU A 230 -10.00 23.37 1.12
N LEU A 231 -9.71 22.99 2.36
CA LEU A 231 -10.38 21.88 3.04
C LEU A 231 -11.87 22.13 3.19
N ALA A 232 -12.27 23.36 3.54
CA ALA A 232 -13.70 23.73 3.61
C ALA A 232 -14.39 23.59 2.24
N PHE A 233 -13.75 24.07 1.17
CA PHE A 233 -14.27 23.92 -0.20
C PHE A 233 -14.42 22.46 -0.62
N LEU A 234 -13.39 21.64 -0.36
CA LEU A 234 -13.41 20.20 -0.67
C LEU A 234 -14.48 19.47 0.15
N TYR A 235 -14.68 19.84 1.43
CA TYR A 235 -15.75 19.28 2.27
C TYR A 235 -17.14 19.56 1.69
N THR A 236 -17.42 20.80 1.25
CA THR A 236 -18.70 21.13 0.61
C THR A 236 -18.92 20.27 -0.63
N LYS A 237 -17.88 20.07 -1.46
CA LYS A 237 -17.96 19.23 -2.65
C LYS A 237 -18.15 17.75 -2.35
N MET A 238 -17.51 17.24 -1.30
CA MET A 238 -17.75 15.89 -0.80
C MET A 238 -19.21 15.71 -0.38
N SER A 239 -19.74 16.63 0.43
CA SER A 239 -21.11 16.56 0.94
C SER A 239 -22.18 16.67 -0.16
N GLU A 240 -21.95 17.47 -1.21
CA GLU A 240 -22.85 17.58 -2.37
C GLU A 240 -22.98 16.24 -3.11
N ILE A 241 -21.88 15.49 -3.25
CA ILE A 241 -21.86 14.21 -3.97
C ILE A 241 -22.44 13.07 -3.11
N THR A 242 -22.15 13.04 -1.81
CA THR A 242 -22.66 12.00 -0.90
C THR A 242 -24.18 12.06 -0.71
N ASN A 243 -24.78 13.26 -0.77
CA ASN A 243 -26.23 13.43 -0.61
C ASN A 243 -27.02 13.16 -1.90
N GLY A 244 -26.36 13.17 -3.07
CA GLY A 244 -27.00 13.01 -4.38
C GLY A 244 -27.03 11.58 -4.93
N THR A 245 -26.21 10.67 -4.39
CA THR A 245 -26.09 9.28 -4.87
C THR A 245 -25.81 8.31 -3.71
N ASN A 246 -26.53 7.19 -3.65
CA ASN A 246 -26.32 6.06 -2.72
C ASN A 246 -25.04 5.26 -3.08
N THR A 247 -23.92 5.94 -3.24
CA THR A 247 -22.61 5.32 -3.52
C THR A 247 -21.88 5.02 -2.21
N SER A 248 -20.98 4.04 -2.26
CA SER A 248 -20.21 3.43 -1.15
C SER A 248 -19.32 4.37 -0.29
N PHE A 249 -19.57 5.69 -0.30
CA PHE A 249 -18.84 6.69 0.48
C PHE A 249 -19.33 6.80 1.94
N ASN A 250 -20.49 6.22 2.28
CA ASN A 250 -20.95 6.09 3.67
C ASN A 250 -19.98 5.26 4.55
N ASN A 251 -19.03 4.54 3.95
CA ASN A 251 -18.01 3.75 4.63
C ASN A 251 -16.74 4.53 5.02
N LEU A 252 -16.65 5.85 4.82
CA LEU A 252 -15.52 6.66 5.34
C LEU A 252 -15.66 7.03 6.83
N ALA A 253 -16.70 6.53 7.51
CA ALA A 253 -16.99 6.79 8.92
C ALA A 253 -15.91 6.32 9.91
N TRP A 254 -15.01 5.42 9.48
CA TRP A 254 -13.86 4.88 10.24
C TRP A 254 -12.57 5.72 10.19
N ILE A 255 -12.54 6.84 9.45
CA ILE A 255 -11.33 7.70 9.33
C ILE A 255 -11.31 8.81 10.39
N ALA A 256 -10.15 8.99 11.04
CA ALA A 256 -9.96 9.62 12.35
C ALA A 256 -10.26 11.13 12.46
N SER A 257 -10.28 11.90 11.36
CA SER A 257 -10.62 13.34 11.39
C SER A 257 -11.36 13.81 10.11
N LYS A 258 -12.15 14.89 10.22
CA LYS A 258 -12.89 15.46 9.08
C LYS A 258 -11.95 15.93 7.98
N GLU A 259 -10.81 16.49 8.36
CA GLU A 259 -9.76 16.97 7.46
C GLU A 259 -9.14 15.81 6.66
N GLU A 260 -8.89 14.68 7.32
CA GLU A 260 -8.34 13.47 6.71
C GLU A 260 -9.36 12.76 5.81
N GLN A 261 -10.65 12.75 6.17
CA GLN A 261 -11.73 12.26 5.32
C GLN A 261 -11.81 13.04 4.01
N VAL A 262 -11.75 14.37 4.09
CA VAL A 262 -11.79 15.26 2.93
C VAL A 262 -10.54 15.12 2.07
N ALA A 263 -9.36 15.05 2.69
CA ALA A 263 -8.11 14.84 1.98
C ALA A 263 -8.10 13.48 1.26
N THR A 264 -8.57 12.41 1.92
CA THR A 264 -8.73 11.07 1.35
C THR A 264 -9.72 11.05 0.19
N TRP A 265 -10.92 11.61 0.39
CA TRP A 265 -11.92 11.72 -0.65
C TRP A 265 -11.41 12.50 -1.87
N SER A 266 -10.72 13.62 -1.62
CA SER A 266 -10.17 14.46 -2.69
C SER A 266 -9.08 13.73 -3.49
N PHE A 267 -8.27 12.90 -2.85
CA PHE A 267 -7.29 12.06 -3.56
C PHE A 267 -8.00 11.09 -4.51
N VAL A 268 -8.98 10.34 -3.99
CA VAL A 268 -9.73 9.32 -4.74
C VAL A 268 -10.50 9.91 -5.92
N ILE A 269 -11.05 11.13 -5.79
CA ILE A 269 -11.79 11.76 -6.90
C ILE A 269 -10.88 12.32 -7.99
N PHE A 270 -9.63 12.66 -7.66
CA PHE A 270 -8.66 13.15 -8.64
C PHE A 270 -7.85 12.03 -9.30
N ASP A 271 -7.62 10.90 -8.61
CA ASP A 271 -6.99 9.68 -9.12
C ASP A 271 -7.96 8.91 -10.05
N LYS A 272 -8.12 9.43 -11.27
CA LYS A 272 -9.06 8.88 -12.27
C LYS A 272 -8.56 7.57 -12.85
N ASN A 273 -7.25 7.43 -13.01
CA ASN A 273 -6.63 6.22 -13.54
C ASN A 273 -6.46 5.14 -12.44
N LYS A 274 -6.76 5.46 -11.17
CA LYS A 274 -6.65 4.57 -10.00
C LYS A 274 -5.23 4.04 -9.82
N SER A 275 -4.24 4.83 -10.22
CA SER A 275 -2.83 4.50 -10.11
C SER A 275 -2.32 4.57 -8.67
N LYS A 276 -3.15 5.08 -7.73
CA LYS A 276 -2.78 5.40 -6.34
C LYS A 276 -1.73 6.51 -6.24
N MET A 277 -1.54 7.25 -7.32
CA MET A 277 -0.66 8.40 -7.43
C MET A 277 -1.41 9.48 -8.19
N LEU A 278 -1.31 10.74 -7.77
CA LEU A 278 -1.82 11.82 -8.61
C LEU A 278 -0.74 12.15 -9.63
N GLU A 279 -0.99 11.85 -10.89
CA GLU A 279 -0.09 12.19 -11.98
C GLU A 279 -0.34 13.60 -12.53
N ARG A 280 0.52 14.03 -13.45
CA ARG A 280 0.46 15.37 -14.06
C ARG A 280 -0.92 15.75 -14.62
N ASN A 281 -1.62 14.79 -15.21
CA ASN A 281 -2.91 15.00 -15.85
C ASN A 281 -4.04 15.08 -14.81
N GLU A 282 -3.87 14.47 -13.66
CA GLU A 282 -4.89 14.33 -12.62
C GLU A 282 -4.88 15.53 -11.67
N TRP A 283 -3.70 15.95 -11.21
CA TRP A 283 -3.62 17.22 -10.49
C TRP A 283 -3.86 18.44 -11.40
N LYS A 284 -3.89 18.26 -12.74
CA LYS A 284 -4.36 19.31 -13.65
C LYS A 284 -5.86 19.55 -13.45
N ALA A 285 -6.66 18.49 -13.30
CA ALA A 285 -8.07 18.59 -12.95
C ALA A 285 -8.26 19.29 -11.59
N PHE A 286 -7.42 18.98 -10.59
CA PHE A 286 -7.39 19.73 -9.34
C PHE A 286 -7.14 21.23 -9.55
N LYS A 287 -6.09 21.59 -10.31
CA LYS A 287 -5.75 23.00 -10.60
C LYS A 287 -6.87 23.74 -11.31
N ASP A 288 -7.61 23.07 -12.19
CA ASP A 288 -8.74 23.66 -12.90
C ASP A 288 -9.91 23.89 -11.94
N MET A 289 -10.21 22.93 -11.06
CA MET A 289 -11.22 23.06 -10.01
C MET A 289 -10.93 24.22 -9.05
N VAL A 290 -9.73 24.26 -8.45
CA VAL A 290 -9.35 25.36 -7.52
C VAL A 290 -9.07 26.66 -8.25
N GLY A 291 -8.76 26.59 -9.55
CA GLY A 291 -8.47 27.74 -10.40
C GLY A 291 -9.68 28.66 -10.63
N GLY A 292 -10.89 28.11 -10.51
CA GLY A 292 -12.16 28.85 -10.58
C GLY A 292 -12.53 29.59 -9.30
N VAL A 293 -11.89 29.28 -8.16
CA VAL A 293 -12.20 29.89 -6.86
C VAL A 293 -11.22 31.02 -6.55
N LYS A 294 -11.72 32.27 -6.42
CA LYS A 294 -10.89 33.48 -6.27
C LYS A 294 -9.87 33.38 -5.11
N GLY A 295 -10.28 32.85 -3.95
CA GLY A 295 -9.41 32.68 -2.76
C GLY A 295 -8.34 31.59 -2.93
N LEU A 296 -8.67 30.51 -3.65
CA LEU A 296 -7.79 29.34 -3.78
C LEU A 296 -6.83 29.41 -4.97
N ARG A 297 -7.14 30.21 -5.99
CA ARG A 297 -6.45 30.21 -7.29
C ARG A 297 -4.93 30.41 -7.22
N LYS A 298 -4.45 31.31 -6.35
CA LYS A 298 -3.01 31.68 -6.29
C LYS A 298 -2.16 30.54 -5.72
N CYS A 299 -2.56 30.03 -4.56
CA CYS A 299 -1.84 28.99 -3.84
C CYS A 299 -2.16 27.59 -4.40
N GLY A 300 -3.41 27.33 -4.80
CA GLY A 300 -3.85 26.05 -5.39
C GLY A 300 -3.12 25.67 -6.68
N LYS A 301 -2.74 26.65 -7.52
CA LYS A 301 -1.93 26.38 -8.72
C LYS A 301 -0.51 25.90 -8.41
N LYS A 302 0.01 26.18 -7.21
CA LYS A 302 1.36 25.81 -6.77
C LYS A 302 1.36 24.58 -5.88
N LEU A 303 0.22 24.25 -5.27
CA LEU A 303 0.07 23.17 -4.31
C LEU A 303 0.60 21.81 -4.82
N PRO A 304 0.28 21.32 -6.03
CA PRO A 304 0.75 20.00 -6.47
C PRO A 304 2.28 19.88 -6.48
N ARG A 305 2.99 20.92 -6.92
CA ARG A 305 4.47 20.95 -6.91
C ARG A 305 5.06 21.09 -5.52
N TYR A 306 4.27 21.61 -4.58
CA TYR A 306 4.67 21.74 -3.20
C TYR A 306 4.45 20.42 -2.45
N CYS A 307 3.37 19.69 -2.76
CA CYS A 307 3.09 18.38 -2.19
C CYS A 307 4.00 17.27 -2.73
N ASP A 308 4.52 17.39 -3.96
CA ASP A 308 5.53 16.49 -4.54
C ASP A 308 6.87 16.66 -3.79
N ILE A 309 7.06 15.89 -2.71
CA ILE A 309 8.16 16.04 -1.77
C ILE A 309 9.45 15.48 -2.36
N ASN A 310 9.33 14.31 -2.99
CA ASN A 310 10.44 13.56 -3.58
C ASN A 310 10.77 14.00 -5.02
N LYS A 311 9.95 14.87 -5.64
CA LYS A 311 10.12 15.45 -6.99
C LYS A 311 10.03 14.43 -8.11
N ASP A 312 9.31 13.33 -7.90
CA ASP A 312 9.12 12.27 -8.89
C ASP A 312 8.02 12.58 -9.92
N ARG A 313 7.37 13.75 -9.79
CA ARG A 313 6.24 14.19 -10.63
C ARG A 313 5.00 13.32 -10.48
N GLN A 314 4.87 12.66 -9.35
CA GLN A 314 3.69 12.01 -8.86
C GLN A 314 3.43 12.57 -7.46
N ILE A 315 2.19 12.54 -6.99
CA ILE A 315 1.89 12.88 -5.60
C ILE A 315 1.25 11.66 -4.99
N SER A 316 1.94 11.04 -4.06
CA SER A 316 1.41 9.88 -3.35
C SER A 316 0.29 10.29 -2.40
N MET A 317 -0.45 9.29 -1.92
CA MET A 317 -1.49 9.51 -0.90
C MET A 317 -0.91 10.18 0.36
N THR A 318 0.28 9.78 0.80
CA THR A 318 0.90 10.33 2.02
C THR A 318 1.36 11.77 1.80
N GLU A 319 1.99 12.04 0.66
CA GLU A 319 2.36 13.39 0.25
C GLU A 319 1.14 14.31 0.20
N TRP A 320 0.01 13.82 -0.32
CA TRP A 320 -1.23 14.57 -0.37
C TRP A 320 -1.82 14.84 1.02
N LEU A 321 -1.93 13.80 1.87
CA LEU A 321 -2.45 13.92 3.24
C LEU A 321 -1.59 14.86 4.10
N GLU A 322 -0.27 14.71 4.06
CA GLU A 322 0.65 15.58 4.80
C GLU A 322 0.63 17.01 4.28
N CYS A 323 0.51 17.19 2.96
CA CYS A 323 0.46 18.52 2.34
C CYS A 323 -0.81 19.30 2.70
N LEU A 324 -1.93 18.61 2.89
CA LEU A 324 -3.20 19.20 3.30
C LEU A 324 -3.36 19.29 4.83
N SER A 325 -2.48 18.65 5.60
CA SER A 325 -2.57 18.67 7.06
C SER A 325 -2.31 20.07 7.65
N LEU A 326 -3.26 20.58 8.43
CA LEU A 326 -3.15 21.87 9.12
C LEU A 326 -2.36 21.72 10.43
N LYS A 327 -1.03 21.68 10.36
CA LYS A 327 -0.19 21.81 11.57
C LYS A 327 -0.01 23.28 11.91
N GLN A 328 -0.38 23.68 13.13
CA GLN A 328 -0.21 25.05 13.62
C GLN A 328 1.28 25.44 13.60
N GLY A 329 1.60 26.57 12.97
CA GLY A 329 2.94 27.13 12.98
C GLY A 329 3.32 27.56 14.40
N ALA A 330 4.44 27.05 14.89
CA ALA A 330 5.03 27.49 16.15
C ALA A 330 5.32 29.00 16.12
N SER A 331 4.90 29.67 17.18
CA SER A 331 5.28 31.04 17.50
C SER A 331 6.79 31.20 17.58
N SER A 332 7.24 32.34 17.08
CA SER A 332 8.59 32.88 17.02
C SER A 332 9.36 32.88 18.35
N SER A 333 10.64 32.49 18.31
CA SER A 333 11.70 33.14 19.11
C SER A 333 13.13 32.79 18.63
N SER A 334 13.76 33.79 18.02
CA SER A 334 15.19 34.19 18.12
C SER A 334 16.34 33.18 17.94
N ILE A 335 17.13 33.41 16.87
CA ILE A 335 18.52 32.98 16.66
C ILE A 335 19.46 33.94 17.44
N PRO A 336 20.60 33.45 17.98
CA PRO A 336 21.92 33.83 17.44
C PRO A 336 22.86 32.60 17.36
N GLY A 337 23.45 32.26 16.22
CA GLY A 337 24.74 32.78 15.80
C GLY A 337 25.39 31.81 14.81
N PHE A 338 25.78 32.33 13.64
CA PHE A 338 26.53 31.62 12.61
C PHE A 338 28.02 31.62 12.94
N HIS A 339 28.69 30.48 12.77
CA HIS A 339 30.08 30.43 12.30
C HIS A 339 30.16 29.49 11.09
N ALA A 340 30.87 29.95 10.05
CA ALA A 340 30.87 29.37 8.71
C ALA A 340 32.12 28.53 8.42
N SER A 341 31.89 27.33 7.86
CA SER A 341 32.71 26.56 6.87
C SER A 341 34.13 26.08 7.23
N PRO A 342 34.71 25.03 6.55
CA PRO A 342 34.45 24.64 5.16
C PRO A 342 34.26 23.13 4.84
N ARG A 343 33.79 22.92 3.61
CA ARG A 343 33.70 21.68 2.81
C ARG A 343 34.87 20.70 2.98
N ALA A 344 34.55 19.41 3.16
CA ALA A 344 35.10 18.25 2.43
C ALA A 344 34.44 16.99 3.02
N GLY A 345 33.60 16.27 2.29
CA GLY A 345 34.06 15.03 1.68
C GLY A 345 32.88 14.09 1.57
N LYS A 346 32.57 13.68 0.34
CA LYS A 346 31.56 12.68 0.02
C LYS A 346 32.14 11.31 0.38
N THR A 347 31.58 10.59 1.34
CA THR A 347 31.70 9.12 1.39
C THR A 347 30.49 8.50 2.06
N ASN A 348 29.98 7.46 1.40
CA ASN A 348 29.00 6.52 1.89
C ASN A 348 29.59 5.77 3.11
N PRO A 349 28.88 5.61 4.25
CA PRO A 349 29.42 4.98 5.47
C PRO A 349 29.88 3.53 5.32
N LEU A 350 29.56 2.86 4.21
CA LEU A 350 30.01 1.50 3.89
C LEU A 350 31.50 1.39 3.50
N SER A 351 32.22 2.50 3.31
CA SER A 351 33.63 2.47 2.88
C SER A 351 34.66 2.32 4.01
N MET A 352 34.24 2.17 5.27
CA MET A 352 35.16 2.07 6.42
C MET A 352 35.14 0.70 7.12
N LEU A 353 34.57 -0.33 6.49
CA LEU A 353 34.48 -1.69 7.05
C LEU A 353 35.28 -2.73 6.23
N LYS A 354 36.21 -2.28 5.38
CA LYS A 354 37.28 -3.13 4.87
C LYS A 354 38.57 -2.70 5.53
N ASP A 355 39.27 -3.70 6.06
CA ASP A 355 40.56 -3.66 6.74
C ASP A 355 40.44 -3.53 8.26
N ASP A 356 40.19 -4.68 8.92
CA ASP A 356 41.08 -5.26 9.94
C ASP A 356 40.71 -6.73 10.22
#